data_AF-A0A9E5ZNQ8-F1
#
_entry.id   AF-A0A9E5ZNQ8-F1
#
_cell.length_a   1.000
_cell.length_b   1.000
_cell.length_c   1.000
_cell.angle_alpha   90.00
_cell.angle_beta   90.00
_cell.angle_gamma   90.00
#
_symmetry.space_group_name_H-M   'P 1'
#
loop_
_entity.id
_entity.type
_entity.pdbx_description
1 polymer ?
#
loop_
_entity_poly.entity_id
_entity_poly.type
_entity_poly.pdbx_seq_one_letter_code
_entity_poly.pdbx_strand_id
1 'polypeptide(L)'
;NKSVFSIDSDLSSDHRPVIIPFRGCILKARKLKEFWNFKKADSEKFKKVCTEYFSNFLNQYEASSLDLLVEKFSSILLTAAKISVPLVKESQYQPNKWWTKQIKKLVKTRKRLRKK
;
A
#
# COMPACT_ATOMS: atom_id res chain seq x y z
N ASN A 1 -4.13 20.12 -35.30
CA ASN A 1 -3.16 19.97 -34.19
C ASN A 1 -2.36 18.69 -34.35
N LYS A 2 -1.13 18.78 -34.87
CA LYS A 2 -0.25 17.61 -35.00
C LYS A 2 0.28 17.25 -33.61
N SER A 3 -0.01 16.05 -33.12
CA SER A 3 0.66 15.47 -31.96
C SER A 3 2.12 15.24 -32.33
N VAL A 4 3.01 16.10 -31.84
CA VAL A 4 4.46 15.93 -31.98
C VAL A 4 4.87 14.83 -31.02
N PHE A 5 5.21 13.65 -31.52
CA PHE A 5 5.86 12.60 -30.72
C PHE A 5 7.38 12.73 -30.83
N SER A 6 8.10 12.34 -29.78
CA SER A 6 9.56 12.26 -29.80
C SER A 6 10.01 10.86 -29.41
N ILE A 7 11.14 10.42 -29.96
CA ILE A 7 11.78 9.16 -29.59
C ILE A 7 12.82 9.47 -28.52
N ASP A 8 12.73 8.81 -27.37
CA ASP A 8 13.73 8.91 -26.32
C ASP A 8 15.00 8.16 -26.75
N SER A 9 16.16 8.74 -26.48
CA SER A 9 17.47 8.19 -26.82
C SER A 9 18.05 7.29 -25.73
N ASP A 10 17.25 6.86 -24.74
CA ASP A 10 17.72 5.94 -23.69
C ASP A 10 18.23 4.62 -24.29
N LEU A 11 19.55 4.46 -24.33
CA LEU A 11 20.28 3.31 -24.89
C LEU A 11 20.25 2.05 -24.02
N SER A 12 19.41 2.02 -22.98
CA SER A 12 19.43 0.90 -22.01
C SER A 12 18.57 -0.30 -22.35
N SER A 13 17.79 -0.19 -23.44
CA SER A 13 17.00 -1.26 -24.01
C SER A 13 17.28 -1.27 -25.51
N ASP A 14 17.17 -2.44 -26.09
CA ASP A 14 17.01 -2.67 -27.52
C ASP A 14 15.83 -1.89 -28.14
N HIS A 15 14.79 -1.63 -27.36
CA HIS A 15 13.65 -0.79 -27.77
C HIS A 15 13.77 0.66 -27.32
N ARG A 16 13.44 1.61 -28.22
CA ARG A 16 13.41 3.04 -27.89
C ARG A 16 12.02 3.48 -27.44
N PRO A 17 11.88 4.21 -26.31
CA PRO A 17 10.60 4.75 -25.87
C PRO A 17 10.07 5.79 -26.87
N VAL A 18 8.76 5.76 -27.14
CA VAL A 18 8.06 6.83 -27.85
C VAL A 18 7.34 7.70 -26.81
N ILE A 19 7.69 8.99 -26.77
CA ILE A 19 7.10 9.98 -25.87
C ILE A 19 6.00 10.72 -26.62
N ILE A 20 4.79 10.67 -26.08
CA ILE A 20 3.63 11.39 -26.59
C ILE A 20 3.24 12.44 -25.55
N PRO A 21 3.44 13.74 -25.80
CA PRO A 21 3.08 14.79 -24.87
C PRO A 21 1.55 14.93 -24.82
N PHE A 22 0.96 14.56 -23.69
CA PHE A 22 -0.47 14.75 -23.43
C PHE A 22 -0.69 16.06 -22.66
N ARG A 23 -1.51 16.96 -23.19
CA ARG A 23 -1.98 18.16 -22.46
C ARG A 23 -3.30 17.81 -21.78
N GLY A 24 -3.26 17.34 -20.54
CA GLY A 24 -4.48 17.10 -19.76
C GLY A 24 -4.27 16.30 -18.49
N CYS A 25 -4.94 16.75 -17.42
CA CYS A 25 -5.04 16.24 -16.05
C CYS A 25 -3.74 15.89 -15.31
N ILE A 26 -3.51 16.60 -14.21
CA ILE A 26 -2.60 16.20 -13.14
C ILE A 26 -2.93 14.76 -12.77
N LEU A 27 -2.04 13.82 -13.10
CA LEU A 27 -2.15 12.45 -12.63
C LEU A 27 -2.23 12.51 -11.11
N LYS A 28 -3.40 12.17 -10.53
CA LYS A 28 -3.54 12.05 -9.08
C LYS A 28 -2.41 11.13 -8.62
N ALA A 29 -1.53 11.64 -7.77
CA ALA A 29 -0.41 10.86 -7.24
C ALA A 29 -0.96 9.53 -6.72
N ARG A 30 -0.41 8.42 -7.20
CA ARG A 30 -0.81 7.08 -6.76
C ARG A 30 -0.69 7.04 -5.24
N LYS A 31 -1.81 6.85 -4.54
CA LYS A 31 -1.79 6.66 -3.08
C LYS A 31 -0.93 5.43 -2.81
N LEU A 32 0.11 5.60 -1.99
CA LEU A 32 0.94 4.50 -1.53
C LEU A 32 0.04 3.48 -0.81
N LYS A 33 0.23 2.20 -1.07
CA LYS A 33 -0.52 1.17 -0.35
C LYS A 33 -0.10 1.16 1.11
N GLU A 34 -1.05 0.90 2.00
CA GLU A 34 -0.83 0.72 3.42
C GLU A 34 -0.97 -0.76 3.76
N PHE A 35 -0.14 -1.25 4.67
CA PHE A 35 -0.10 -2.65 5.09
C PHE A 35 -0.14 -2.73 6.62
N TRP A 36 -0.80 -3.76 7.14
CA TRP A 36 -0.80 -4.06 8.57
C TRP A 36 0.59 -4.47 9.05
N ASN A 37 1.09 -3.84 10.10
CA ASN A 37 2.34 -4.21 10.73
C ASN A 37 2.10 -5.09 11.96
N PHE A 38 1.91 -6.39 11.72
CA PHE A 38 1.68 -7.36 12.78
C PHE A 38 2.85 -7.49 13.77
N LYS A 39 4.07 -7.09 13.40
CA LYS A 39 5.22 -7.08 14.34
C LYS A 39 5.10 -6.03 15.43
N LYS A 40 4.30 -5.00 15.20
CA LYS A 40 4.02 -3.93 16.17
C LYS A 40 2.57 -3.98 16.66
N ALA A 41 1.89 -5.11 16.48
CA ALA A 41 0.54 -5.29 16.97
C ALA A 41 0.53 -5.32 18.50
N ASP A 42 -0.43 -4.63 19.09
CA ASP A 42 -0.72 -4.71 20.52
C ASP A 42 -1.80 -5.78 20.76
N SER A 43 -1.37 -6.98 21.13
CA SER A 43 -2.26 -8.13 21.33
C SER A 43 -3.20 -7.94 22.53
N GLU A 44 -2.76 -7.25 23.59
CA GLU A 44 -3.61 -7.00 24.75
C GLU A 44 -4.71 -6.01 24.41
N LYS A 45 -4.37 -4.93 23.69
CA LYS A 45 -5.34 -3.96 23.21
C LYS A 45 -6.33 -4.62 22.24
N PHE A 46 -5.86 -5.45 21.31
CA PHE A 46 -6.75 -6.21 20.43
C PHE A 46 -7.74 -7.06 21.22
N LYS A 47 -7.25 -7.81 22.21
CA LYS A 47 -8.09 -8.68 23.05
C LYS A 47 -9.14 -7.87 23.81
N LYS A 48 -8.75 -6.78 24.48
CA LYS A 48 -9.68 -5.91 25.22
C LYS A 48 -10.78 -5.37 24.32
N VAL A 49 -10.40 -4.85 23.15
CA VAL A 49 -11.34 -4.29 22.18
C VAL A 49 -12.30 -5.37 21.66
N CYS A 50 -11.79 -6.55 21.29
CA CYS A 50 -12.63 -7.67 20.89
C CYS A 50 -13.62 -8.08 21.99
N THR A 51 -13.16 -8.24 23.24
CA THR A 51 -14.03 -8.61 24.35
C THR A 51 -15.14 -7.59 24.56
N GLU A 52 -14.83 -6.29 24.53
CA GLU A 52 -15.82 -5.22 24.67
C GLU A 52 -16.89 -5.26 23.56
N TYR A 53 -16.46 -5.34 22.29
CA TYR A 53 -17.39 -5.40 21.15
C TYR A 53 -18.22 -6.69 21.14
N PHE A 54 -17.64 -7.84 21.47
CA PHE A 54 -18.38 -9.10 21.53
C PHE A 54 -19.37 -9.16 22.69
N SER A 55 -19.03 -8.65 23.86
CA SER A 55 -19.96 -8.55 24.99
C SER A 55 -21.18 -7.69 24.62
N ASN A 56 -20.96 -6.54 23.97
CA ASN A 56 -22.06 -5.68 23.51
C ASN A 56 -22.92 -6.37 22.44
N PHE A 57 -22.28 -7.07 21.50
CA PHE A 57 -22.98 -7.79 20.44
C PHE A 57 -23.83 -8.94 20.99
N LEU A 58 -23.29 -9.79 21.88
CA LEU A 58 -24.01 -10.92 22.47
C LEU A 58 -25.23 -10.47 23.30
N ASN A 59 -25.15 -9.31 23.95
CA ASN A 59 -26.26 -8.74 24.71
C ASN A 59 -27.41 -8.19 23.84
N GLN A 60 -27.14 -7.91 22.55
CA GLN A 60 -28.09 -7.31 21.61
C GLN A 60 -28.48 -8.25 20.47
N TYR A 61 -27.88 -9.44 20.41
CA TYR A 61 -28.09 -10.36 19.30
C TYR A 61 -29.41 -11.12 19.48
N GLU A 62 -30.42 -10.72 18.71
CA GLU A 62 -31.56 -11.58 18.43
C GLU A 62 -31.23 -12.52 17.26
N ALA A 63 -31.57 -13.79 17.40
CA ALA A 63 -31.22 -14.86 16.47
C ALA A 63 -31.95 -14.69 15.12
N SER A 64 -31.45 -13.83 14.24
CA SER A 64 -32.10 -13.55 12.95
C SER A 64 -31.48 -14.34 11.79
N SER A 65 -30.16 -14.52 11.74
CA SER A 65 -29.49 -15.44 10.79
C SER A 65 -28.02 -15.70 11.15
N LEU A 66 -27.51 -16.87 10.73
CA LEU A 66 -26.09 -17.24 10.87
C LEU A 66 -25.17 -16.38 9.98
N ASP A 67 -25.63 -15.99 8.79
CA ASP A 67 -24.83 -15.18 7.88
C ASP A 67 -24.55 -13.78 8.47
N LEU A 68 -25.56 -13.17 9.08
CA LEU A 68 -25.42 -11.88 9.77
C LEU A 68 -24.46 -12.00 10.98
N LEU A 69 -24.47 -13.13 11.67
CA LEU A 69 -23.54 -13.40 12.76
C LEU A 69 -22.09 -13.43 12.25
N VAL A 70 -21.83 -14.16 11.17
CA VAL A 70 -20.49 -14.27 10.56
C VAL A 70 -20.00 -12.90 10.07
N GLU A 71 -20.88 -12.12 9.44
CA GLU A 71 -20.56 -10.77 8.98
C GLU A 71 -20.22 -9.83 10.15
N LYS A 72 -21.03 -9.83 11.21
CA LYS A 72 -20.79 -9.02 12.41
C LYS A 72 -19.51 -9.44 13.13
N PHE A 73 -19.28 -10.74 13.27
CA PHE A 73 -18.07 -11.28 13.87
C PHE A 73 -16.82 -10.81 13.10
N SER A 74 -16.83 -10.93 11.78
CA SER A 74 -15.73 -10.48 10.91
C SER A 74 -15.51 -8.97 11.02
N SER A 75 -16.59 -8.19 11.07
CA SER A 75 -16.54 -6.74 11.22
C SER A 75 -15.91 -6.31 12.56
N ILE A 76 -16.26 -6.98 13.66
CA ILE A 76 -15.69 -6.75 14.99
C ILE A 76 -14.18 -7.01 14.96
N LEU A 77 -13.75 -8.15 14.40
CA LEU A 77 -12.33 -8.49 14.28
C LEU A 77 -11.56 -7.46 13.44
N LEU A 78 -12.11 -7.03 12.30
CA LEU A 78 -11.47 -6.01 11.45
C LEU A 78 -11.38 -4.65 12.15
N THR A 79 -12.39 -4.29 12.95
CA THR A 79 -12.40 -3.03 13.71
C THR A 79 -11.39 -3.07 14.84
N ALA A 80 -11.33 -4.17 15.59
CA ALA A 80 -10.31 -4.38 16.61
C ALA A 80 -8.90 -4.35 16.00
N ALA A 81 -8.71 -4.97 14.83
CA ALA A 81 -7.43 -4.95 14.12
C ALA A 81 -7.04 -3.51 13.72
N LYS A 82 -7.99 -2.70 13.23
CA LYS A 82 -7.76 -1.28 12.91
C LYS A 82 -7.25 -0.44 14.08
N ILE A 83 -7.68 -0.76 15.29
CA ILE A 83 -7.36 0.01 16.49
C ILE A 83 -6.03 -0.43 17.14
N SER A 84 -5.67 -1.71 16.97
CA SER A 84 -4.58 -2.37 17.71
C SER A 84 -3.36 -2.69 16.85
N VAL A 85 -3.51 -2.76 15.52
CA VAL A 85 -2.43 -3.07 14.60
C VAL A 85 -2.08 -1.80 13.81
N PRO A 86 -0.87 -1.25 13.93
CA PRO A 86 -0.52 -0.05 13.20
C PRO A 86 -0.36 -0.33 11.70
N LEU A 87 -0.78 0.63 10.87
CA LEU A 87 -0.56 0.61 9.42
C LEU A 87 0.81 1.18 9.07
N VAL A 88 1.48 0.59 8.08
CA VAL A 88 2.76 1.04 7.53
C VAL A 88 2.60 1.33 6.04
N LYS A 89 3.14 2.47 5.60
CA LYS A 89 3.12 2.90 4.20
C LYS A 89 4.18 2.16 3.39
N GLU A 90 3.86 1.85 2.14
CA GLU A 90 4.75 1.22 1.17
C GLU A 90 6.06 2.00 0.94
N SER A 91 6.11 3.31 1.18
CA SER A 91 7.38 4.05 1.12
C SER A 91 8.42 3.62 2.17
N GLN A 92 7.96 3.03 3.28
CA GLN A 92 8.84 2.40 4.29
C GLN A 92 9.16 0.94 3.94
N TYR A 93 8.42 0.34 3.00
CA TYR A 93 8.73 -0.95 2.43
C TYR A 93 9.94 -0.77 1.50
N GLN A 94 11.07 -1.37 1.86
CA GLN A 94 12.23 -1.43 0.98
C GLN A 94 12.05 -2.65 0.07
N PRO A 95 11.58 -2.51 -1.19
CA PRO A 95 11.38 -3.66 -2.09
C PRO A 95 12.70 -4.41 -2.35
N ASN A 96 13.83 -3.73 -2.12
CA ASN A 96 15.14 -4.20 -2.49
C ASN A 96 16.03 -4.34 -1.26
N LYS A 97 15.64 -5.18 -0.29
CA LYS A 97 16.48 -5.47 0.89
C LYS A 97 17.86 -6.03 0.52
N TRP A 98 17.97 -6.67 -0.64
CA TRP A 98 19.20 -7.19 -1.23
C TRP A 98 20.03 -6.13 -1.98
N TRP A 99 19.55 -4.88 -2.11
CA TRP A 99 20.37 -3.80 -2.67
C TRP A 99 21.44 -3.37 -1.67
N THR A 100 22.65 -3.86 -1.89
CA THR A 100 23.85 -3.40 -1.21
C THR A 100 24.06 -1.90 -1.45
N LYS A 101 24.87 -1.26 -0.57
CA LYS A 101 25.26 0.15 -0.73
C LYS A 101 25.87 0.42 -2.12
N GLN A 102 26.58 -0.56 -2.68
CA GLN A 102 27.19 -0.49 -4.02
C GLN A 102 26.12 -0.43 -5.13
N ILE A 103 25.12 -1.30 -5.11
CA ILE A 103 24.02 -1.30 -6.09
C ILE A 103 23.26 0.04 -6.04
N LYS A 104 22.98 0.55 -4.83
CA LYS A 104 22.34 1.87 -4.64
C LYS A 104 23.19 3.00 -5.25
N LYS A 105 24.51 2.96 -5.11
CA LYS A 105 25.44 3.93 -5.69
C LYS A 105 25.42 3.85 -7.22
N LEU A 106 25.49 2.65 -7.80
CA LEU A 106 25.43 2.45 -9.26
C LEU A 106 24.12 2.96 -9.87
N VAL A 107 22.98 2.65 -9.25
CA VAL A 107 21.67 3.16 -9.70
C VAL A 107 21.61 4.69 -9.61
N LYS A 108 22.16 5.29 -8.54
CA LYS A 108 22.21 6.75 -8.40
C LYS A 108 23.11 7.38 -9.46
N THR A 109 24.27 6.78 -9.75
CA THR A 109 25.18 7.24 -10.81
C THR A 109 24.52 7.14 -12.18
N ARG A 110 23.89 6.01 -12.52
CA ARG A 110 23.15 5.82 -13.77
C ARG A 110 22.04 6.87 -13.93
N LYS A 111 21.25 7.13 -12.89
CA LYS A 111 20.21 8.19 -12.91
C LYS A 111 20.78 9.60 -13.10
N ARG A 112 21.97 9.89 -12.56
CA ARG A 112 22.64 11.19 -12.74
C ARG A 112 23.14 11.37 -14.17
N LEU A 113 23.75 10.33 -14.75
CA LEU A 113 24.25 10.37 -16.13
C LEU A 113 23.12 10.54 -17.14
N ARG A 114 21.92 9.99 -16.88
CA ARG A 114 20.72 10.15 -17.72
C ARG A 114 20.06 11.51 -17.69
N LYS A 115 20.41 12.38 -16.74
CA LYS A 115 19.83 13.73 -16.60
C LYS A 115 20.69 14.81 -17.28
N LYS A 116 21.84 14.44 -17.85
CA LYS A 116 22.64 15.28 -18.74
C LYS A 116 22.27 14.97 -20.17
#